data_AF-A0A0P0P1Y3-F1
#
_entry.id   AF-A0A0P0P1Y3-F1
#
_cell.length_a   1.000
_cell.length_b   1.000
_cell.length_c   1.000
_cell.angle_alpha   90.00
_cell.angle_beta   90.00
_cell.angle_gamma   90.00
#
_symmetry.space_group_name_H-M   'P 1'
#
loop_
_entity.id
_entity.type
_entity.pdbx_description
1 polymer ?
#
loop_
_entity_poly.entity_id
_entity_poly.type
_entity_poly.pdbx_seq_one_letter_code
_entity_poly.pdbx_strand_id
1 'polypeptide(L)'
;MIHHFRDQEDIKAELRRRGHNSISLGKAHGVAPSVIRMAFISPSRKGEIIIAKALRMKPWEVWPDRWNPDGSRINKRHMHASKASALMHRQNVAAA
;
A
#
# COMPACT_ATOMS: atom_id res chain seq x y z
N MET A 1 0.25 1.11 -22.14
CA MET A 1 0.64 2.48 -21.73
C MET A 1 1.04 2.40 -20.25
N ILE A 2 2.31 2.63 -19.92
CA ILE A 2 2.77 2.61 -18.53
C ILE A 2 2.38 3.98 -17.94
N HIS A 3 1.42 4.00 -17.01
CA HIS A 3 1.07 5.24 -16.31
C HIS A 3 2.13 5.53 -15.26
N HIS A 4 2.86 6.63 -15.44
CA HIS A 4 3.80 7.12 -14.44
C HIS A 4 3.09 8.18 -13.58
N PHE A 5 2.76 7.83 -12.33
CA PHE A 5 2.16 8.77 -11.39
C PHE A 5 3.27 9.57 -10.70
N ARG A 6 3.29 10.90 -10.90
CA ARG A 6 4.30 11.78 -10.28
C ARG A 6 3.89 12.20 -8.87
N ASP A 7 2.59 12.32 -8.64
CA ASP A 7 2.02 12.74 -7.37
C ASP A 7 0.62 12.13 -7.15
N GLN A 8 0.02 12.44 -6.00
CA GLN A 8 -1.27 11.89 -5.61
C GLN A 8 -2.44 12.45 -6.45
N GLU A 9 -2.30 13.65 -7.01
CA GLU A 9 -3.31 14.23 -7.89
C GLU A 9 -3.32 13.55 -9.26
N ASP A 10 -2.17 13.10 -9.78
CA ASP A 10 -2.12 12.25 -10.99
C ASP A 10 -2.95 10.96 -10.79
N ILE A 11 -2.83 10.32 -9.62
CA ILE A 11 -3.63 9.12 -9.27
C ILE A 11 -5.13 9.47 -9.21
N LYS A 12 -5.49 10.58 -8.56
CA LYS A 12 -6.89 11.03 -8.44
C LYS A 12 -7.46 11.44 -9.80
N ALA A 13 -6.66 12.08 -10.66
CA ALA A 13 -7.05 12.46 -12.00
C ALA A 13 -7.36 11.22 -12.84
N GLU A 14 -6.49 10.21 -12.79
CA GLU A 14 -6.71 8.94 -13.48
C GLU A 14 -7.96 8.19 -12.97
N LEU A 15 -8.19 8.17 -11.64
CA LEU A 15 -9.44 7.65 -11.08
C LEU A 15 -10.67 8.37 -11.65
N ARG A 16 -10.63 9.71 -11.70
CA ARG A 16 -11.71 10.53 -12.25
C ARG A 16 -11.93 10.28 -13.75
N ARG A 17 -10.86 10.16 -14.55
CA ARG A 17 -10.96 9.81 -15.98
C ARG A 17 -11.67 8.48 -16.21
N ARG A 18 -11.55 7.55 -15.24
CA ARG A 18 -12.23 6.24 -15.26
C ARG A 18 -13.63 6.27 -14.61
N GLY A 19 -14.14 7.44 -14.25
CA GLY A 19 -15.46 7.60 -13.62
C GLY A 19 -15.50 7.15 -12.15
N HIS A 20 -14.35 6.97 -11.51
CA HIS A 20 -14.27 6.57 -10.11
C HIS A 20 -13.98 7.75 -9.19
N ASN A 21 -14.66 7.76 -8.04
CA ASN A 21 -14.36 8.63 -6.91
C ASN A 21 -14.44 7.85 -5.59
N SER A 22 -13.92 8.42 -4.50
CA SER A 22 -13.84 7.72 -3.20
C SER A 22 -15.21 7.26 -2.66
N ILE A 23 -16.30 7.94 -3.01
CA ILE A 23 -17.65 7.56 -2.59
C ILE A 23 -18.12 6.35 -3.39
N SER A 24 -17.99 6.40 -4.72
CA SER A 24 -18.35 5.28 -5.61
C SER A 24 -17.57 4.02 -5.28
N LEU A 25 -16.26 4.14 -5.02
CA LEU A 25 -15.40 3.02 -4.62
C LEU A 25 -15.77 2.50 -3.23
N GLY A 26 -16.08 3.40 -2.29
CA GLY A 26 -16.59 3.02 -0.97
C GLY A 26 -17.86 2.18 -1.07
N LYS A 27 -18.85 2.65 -1.85
CA LYS A 27 -20.11 1.92 -2.09
C LYS A 27 -19.87 0.57 -2.76
N ALA A 28 -19.07 0.52 -3.83
CA ALA A 28 -18.79 -0.71 -4.58
C ALA A 28 -18.08 -1.79 -3.74
N HIS A 29 -17.32 -1.40 -2.72
CA HIS A 29 -16.55 -2.31 -1.87
C HIS A 29 -17.10 -2.45 -0.45
N GLY A 30 -18.26 -1.85 -0.13
CA GLY A 30 -18.84 -1.89 1.21
C GLY A 30 -17.96 -1.27 2.30
N VAL A 31 -17.20 -0.22 1.97
CA VAL A 31 -16.32 0.49 2.92
C VAL A 31 -16.65 1.97 2.99
N ALA A 32 -16.36 2.58 4.15
CA ALA A 32 -16.49 4.02 4.29
C ALA A 32 -15.57 4.76 3.29
N PRO A 33 -16.02 5.84 2.63
CA PRO A 33 -15.18 6.61 1.70
C PRO A 33 -13.91 7.17 2.33
N SER A 34 -13.90 7.34 3.67
CA SER A 34 -12.71 7.71 4.45
C SER A 34 -11.58 6.69 4.32
N VAL A 35 -11.88 5.40 4.22
CA VAL A 35 -10.88 4.33 4.02
C VAL A 35 -10.13 4.52 2.70
N ILE A 36 -10.84 4.92 1.64
CA ILE A 36 -10.23 5.21 0.33
C ILE A 36 -9.39 6.49 0.42
N ARG A 37 -9.89 7.54 1.09
CA ARG A 37 -9.14 8.79 1.30
C ARG A 37 -7.86 8.59 2.10
N MET A 38 -7.89 7.69 3.08
CA MET A 38 -6.73 7.38 3.91
C MET A 38 -5.55 6.88 3.09
N ALA A 39 -5.74 6.20 1.95
CA ALA A 39 -4.63 5.76 1.09
C ALA A 39 -3.72 6.91 0.61
N PHE A 40 -4.28 8.12 0.44
CA PHE A 40 -3.53 9.31 0.04
C PHE A 40 -2.82 9.96 1.23
N ILE A 41 -3.40 9.89 2.44
CA ILE A 41 -2.85 10.55 3.63
C ILE A 41 -1.78 9.67 4.31
N SER A 42 -2.06 8.37 4.42
CA SER A 42 -1.21 7.42 5.15
C SER A 42 -1.21 6.05 4.45
N PRO A 43 -0.12 5.26 4.56
CA PRO A 43 -0.07 3.92 4.00
C PRO A 43 -1.21 3.03 4.52
N SER A 44 -2.25 2.81 3.70
CA SER A 44 -3.44 2.04 4.10
C SER A 44 -3.66 0.86 3.17
N ARG A 45 -3.62 -0.37 3.70
CA ARG A 45 -3.61 -1.59 2.86
C ARG A 45 -4.90 -1.70 2.04
N LYS A 46 -6.04 -1.52 2.70
CA LYS A 46 -7.35 -1.72 2.09
C LYS A 46 -7.67 -0.64 1.04
N GLY A 47 -7.39 0.62 1.35
CA GLY A 47 -7.62 1.72 0.42
C GLY A 47 -6.73 1.64 -0.82
N GLU A 48 -5.44 1.33 -0.64
CA GLU A 48 -4.48 1.19 -1.74
C GLU A 48 -4.87 0.03 -2.69
N ILE A 49 -5.24 -1.14 -2.15
CA ILE A 49 -5.70 -2.27 -2.98
C ILE A 49 -6.95 -1.89 -3.80
N ILE A 50 -7.93 -1.23 -3.19
CA ILE A 50 -9.19 -0.85 -3.86
C ILE A 50 -8.90 0.13 -5.01
N ILE A 51 -8.07 1.14 -4.76
CA ILE A 51 -7.67 2.10 -5.79
C ILE A 51 -6.90 1.41 -6.92
N ALA A 52 -5.92 0.56 -6.60
CA ALA A 52 -5.14 -0.16 -7.60
C ALA A 52 -6.07 -1.03 -8.48
N LYS A 53 -7.03 -1.73 -7.87
CA LYS A 53 -8.04 -2.50 -8.60
C LYS A 53 -8.91 -1.63 -9.52
N ALA A 54 -9.34 -0.46 -9.06
CA ALA A 54 -10.09 0.50 -9.88
C ALA A 54 -9.25 1.02 -11.07
N LEU A 55 -7.94 1.17 -10.86
CA LEU A 55 -6.97 1.51 -11.90
C LEU A 55 -6.54 0.30 -12.75
N ARG A 56 -7.06 -0.90 -12.49
CA ARG A 56 -6.64 -2.16 -13.15
C ARG A 56 -5.12 -2.34 -13.13
N MET A 57 -4.50 -1.93 -12.03
CA MET A 57 -3.07 -1.99 -11.77
C MET A 57 -2.84 -2.75 -10.47
N LYS A 58 -1.59 -3.16 -10.26
CA LYS A 58 -1.16 -3.79 -9.01
C LYS A 58 -0.74 -2.71 -8.01
N PRO A 59 -0.87 -2.94 -6.68
CA PRO A 59 -0.53 -1.93 -5.68
C PRO A 59 0.90 -1.38 -5.77
N TRP A 60 1.87 -2.20 -6.17
CA TRP A 60 3.27 -1.79 -6.36
C TRP A 60 3.52 -0.99 -7.64
N GLU A 61 2.62 -1.03 -8.62
CA GLU A 61 2.70 -0.16 -9.80
C GLU A 61 2.20 1.25 -9.48
N VAL A 62 1.29 1.39 -8.51
CA VAL A 62 0.75 2.68 -8.05
C VAL A 62 1.60 3.27 -6.92
N TRP A 63 2.09 2.43 -6.01
CA TRP A 63 2.94 2.84 -4.87
C TRP A 63 4.16 1.91 -4.72
N PRO A 64 5.18 2.06 -5.57
CA PRO A 64 6.39 1.22 -5.53
C PRO A 64 7.12 1.32 -4.19
N ASP A 65 7.10 2.48 -3.52
CA ASP A 65 7.78 2.68 -2.22
C ASP A 65 7.03 2.06 -1.03
N ARG A 66 5.80 1.56 -1.24
CA ARG A 66 4.94 1.02 -0.17
C ARG A 66 4.69 -0.48 -0.29
N TRP A 67 4.94 -1.06 -1.45
CA TRP A 67 4.64 -2.45 -1.77
C TRP A 67 5.81 -3.11 -2.49
N ASN A 68 6.06 -4.36 -2.14
CA ASN A 68 7.00 -5.23 -2.85
C ASN A 68 6.33 -5.84 -4.10
N PRO A 69 7.11 -6.27 -5.11
CA PRO A 69 6.58 -6.92 -6.31
C PRO A 69 5.84 -8.25 -6.07
N ASP A 70 6.05 -8.88 -4.91
CA ASP A 70 5.34 -10.08 -4.44
C ASP A 70 3.93 -9.76 -3.88
N GLY A 71 3.56 -8.48 -3.80
CA GLY A 71 2.31 -8.03 -3.20
C GLY A 71 2.33 -7.93 -1.67
N SER A 72 3.48 -8.12 -1.03
CA SER A 72 3.66 -7.82 0.39
C SER A 72 3.88 -6.33 0.61
N ARG A 73 3.56 -5.81 1.81
CA ARG A 73 3.81 -4.41 2.15
C ARG A 73 5.22 -4.22 2.67
N ILE A 74 5.86 -3.12 2.28
CA ILE A 74 7.14 -2.71 2.84
C ILE A 74 6.90 -2.22 4.28
N ASN A 75 7.23 -3.05 5.27
CA ASN A 75 7.07 -2.72 6.67
C ASN A 75 8.36 -2.12 7.24
N LYS A 76 8.50 -0.79 7.14
CA LYS A 76 9.68 -0.07 7.66
C LYS A 76 9.86 -0.22 9.18
N ARG A 77 8.79 -0.54 9.93
CA ARG A 77 8.87 -0.70 11.40
C ARG A 77 9.64 -1.95 11.83
N HIS A 78 9.62 -3.02 11.03
CA HIS A 78 10.34 -4.26 11.35
C HIS A 78 11.79 -4.26 10.82
N MET A 79 12.19 -3.24 10.06
CA MET A 79 13.51 -3.17 9.44
C MET A 79 14.63 -2.96 10.48
N HIS A 80 14.33 -2.39 11.65
CA HIS A 80 15.27 -2.24 12.76
C HIS A 80 15.26 -3.42 13.75
N ALA A 81 14.26 -4.31 13.68
CA ALA A 81 14.13 -5.44 14.61
C ALA A 81 14.92 -6.68 14.17
N SER A 82 15.18 -6.83 12.87
CA SER A 82 15.81 -8.02 12.28
C SER A 82 17.31 -8.14 12.59
N LYS A 83 18.04 -7.04 12.78
CA LYS A 83 19.47 -7.10 13.17
C LYS A 83 19.66 -7.43 14.66
N ALA A 84 18.78 -6.91 15.53
CA ALA A 84 18.84 -7.12 16.97
C ALA A 84 18.33 -8.52 17.38
N SER A 85 17.26 -9.01 16.76
CA SER A 85 16.67 -10.32 17.09
C SER A 85 17.56 -11.51 16.66
N ALA A 86 18.28 -11.38 15.54
CA ALA A 86 19.26 -12.38 15.09
C ALA A 86 20.50 -12.48 16.02
N LEU A 87 20.89 -11.37 16.65
CA LEU A 87 21.97 -11.33 17.64
C LEU A 87 21.54 -11.96 18.98
N MET A 88 20.29 -11.72 19.40
CA MET A 88 19.74 -12.31 20.63
C MET A 88 19.50 -13.83 20.52
N HIS A 89 19.08 -14.34 19.37
CA HIS A 89 18.84 -15.78 19.19
C HIS A 89 20.13 -16.63 19.35
N ARG A 90 21.31 -16.09 18.98
CA ARG A 90 22.59 -16.79 19.10
C ARG A 90 23.09 -16.94 20.54
N GLN A 91 22.69 -16.05 21.45
CA GLN A 91 23.19 -16.08 22.84
C GLN A 91 22.53 -17.17 23.69
N ASN A 92 21.30 -17.59 23.37
CA ASN A 92 20.60 -18.63 24.13
C ASN A 92 21.02 -20.07 23.77
N VAL A 93 21.77 -20.27 22.68
CA VAL A 93 22.19 -21.61 22.23
C VAL A 93 23.57 -22.01 22.79
N ALA A 94 24.31 -21.05 23.35
CA ALA A 94 25.62 -21.29 23.98
C ALA A 94 25.55 -21.45 25.51
N ALA A 95 24.34 -21.36 26.08
CA ALA A 95 24.09 -21.43 27.52
C ALA A 95 23.27 -22.66 27.96
N ALA A 96 23.14 -23.67 27.08
CA ALA A 96 22.52 -24.97 27.35
C ALA A 96 23.49 -26.09 27.00
#